data_AF-A0A9E5EK89-F1
#
_entry.id   AF-A0A9E5EK89-F1
#
_cell.length_a   1.000
_cell.length_b   1.000
_cell.length_c   1.000
_cell.angle_alpha   90.00
_cell.angle_beta   90.00
_cell.angle_gamma   90.00
#
_symmetry.space_group_name_H-M   'P 1'
#
loop_
_entity.id
_entity.type
_entity.pdbx_description
1 polymer ?
#
loop_
_entity_poly.entity_id
_entity_poly.type
_entity_poly.pdbx_seq_one_letter_code
_entity_poly.pdbx_strand_id
1 'polypeptide(L)'
;MFCRDWLAFGFATGGLLLVGMATLHANPVGGEVTAGQVEISTVGSALHIQQTSDRAVINWRDFSIQPGEMTQFHQPSASSAVLNRVTSTTPSQLMGQLQANGQVYLMNPNGIFFGPGAVINASSFLAATADLSSAEFMAGRLGLLVTSEPGVIRNEGAIRGEQGSVQLLSKSIENTGTLEAPKGEVGLY
;
A
#
# COMPACT_ATOMS: atom_id res chain seq x y z
N MET A 1 -52.36 -22.70 55.66
CA MET A 1 -51.17 -23.52 55.99
C MET A 1 -51.22 -24.75 55.09
N PHE A 2 -50.09 -25.21 54.54
CA PHE A 2 -49.87 -26.12 53.40
C PHE A 2 -49.84 -25.40 52.03
N CYS A 3 -48.70 -25.03 51.42
CA CYS A 3 -47.46 -25.75 50.97
C CYS A 3 -47.67 -26.44 49.61
N ARG A 4 -47.21 -25.82 48.49
CA ARG A 4 -46.10 -26.22 47.56
C ARG A 4 -46.47 -27.48 46.74
N ASP A 5 -46.50 -27.48 45.40
CA ASP A 5 -45.34 -27.40 44.50
C ASP A 5 -45.75 -26.96 43.08
N TRP A 6 -44.96 -26.08 42.45
CA TRP A 6 -45.04 -25.79 41.01
C TRP A 6 -43.76 -26.30 40.35
N LEU A 7 -43.92 -27.13 39.31
CA LEU A 7 -42.87 -27.50 38.36
C LEU A 7 -42.41 -26.25 37.63
N ALA A 8 -41.12 -25.91 37.71
CA ALA A 8 -40.52 -24.89 36.86
C ALA A 8 -39.32 -25.47 36.13
N PHE A 9 -39.49 -25.46 34.81
CA PHE A 9 -38.57 -25.88 33.77
C PHE A 9 -37.19 -25.21 33.90
N GLY A 10 -36.14 -26.00 33.71
CA GLY A 10 -34.79 -25.49 33.55
C GLY A 10 -34.65 -24.70 32.25
N PHE A 11 -33.99 -23.55 32.34
CA PHE A 11 -33.34 -22.91 31.21
C PHE A 11 -31.89 -22.66 31.60
N ALA A 12 -30.99 -23.48 31.06
CA ALA A 12 -29.57 -23.18 31.05
C ALA A 12 -29.35 -22.01 30.09
N THR A 13 -29.10 -20.82 30.63
CA THR A 13 -28.72 -19.65 29.83
C THR A 13 -27.32 -19.91 29.26
N GLY A 14 -27.26 -20.07 27.93
CA GLY A 14 -26.03 -20.26 27.17
C GLY A 14 -25.06 -19.08 27.33
N GLY A 15 -23.78 -19.41 27.50
CA GLY A 15 -22.70 -18.44 27.56
C GLY A 15 -22.54 -17.69 26.24
N LEU A 16 -22.46 -16.37 26.32
CA LEU A 16 -22.12 -15.50 25.21
C LEU A 16 -20.62 -15.63 24.91
N LEU A 17 -20.26 -16.38 23.87
CA LEU A 17 -18.92 -16.36 23.29
C LEU A 17 -18.71 -15.02 22.58
N LEU A 18 -17.98 -14.10 23.23
CA LEU A 18 -17.37 -12.95 22.56
C LEU A 18 -16.28 -13.48 21.63
N VAL A 19 -16.65 -13.74 20.37
CA VAL A 19 -15.66 -13.94 19.31
C VAL A 19 -14.97 -12.59 19.10
N GLY A 20 -13.75 -12.45 19.62
CA GLY A 20 -12.88 -11.34 19.26
C GLY A 20 -12.68 -11.37 17.75
N MET A 21 -13.25 -10.41 17.03
CA MET A 21 -12.88 -10.17 15.64
C MET A 21 -11.42 -9.70 15.66
N ALA A 22 -10.50 -10.61 15.36
CA ALA A 22 -9.12 -10.23 15.09
C ALA A 22 -9.16 -9.26 13.91
N THR A 23 -8.80 -8.00 14.15
CA THR A 23 -8.48 -7.07 13.07
C THR A 23 -7.21 -7.59 12.42
N LEU A 24 -7.35 -8.38 11.36
CA LEU A 24 -6.25 -8.77 10.51
C LEU A 24 -5.78 -7.48 9.82
N HIS A 25 -4.76 -6.82 10.39
CA HIS A 25 -4.06 -5.75 9.69
C HIS A 25 -3.35 -6.39 8.51
N ALA A 26 -3.89 -6.20 7.31
CA ALA A 26 -3.46 -6.96 6.15
C ALA A 26 -3.76 -6.21 4.83
N ASN A 27 -2.72 -5.74 4.14
CA ASN A 27 -2.66 -4.77 3.03
C ASN A 27 -2.89 -3.28 3.41
N PRO A 28 -2.59 -2.31 2.51
CA PRO A 28 -2.84 -0.89 2.73
C PRO A 28 -4.28 -0.61 3.18
N VAL A 29 -4.46 0.35 4.09
CA VAL A 29 -5.76 0.65 4.72
C VAL A 29 -6.10 2.13 4.67
N GLY A 30 -7.40 2.40 4.64
CA GLY A 30 -7.94 3.77 4.59
C GLY A 30 -7.62 4.47 3.28
N GLY A 31 -7.73 3.75 2.15
CA GLY A 31 -7.57 4.30 0.82
C GLY A 31 -8.75 5.21 0.44
N GLU A 32 -8.44 6.44 0.05
CA GLU A 32 -9.39 7.43 -0.43
C GLU A 32 -8.95 7.89 -1.83
N VAL A 33 -9.81 7.65 -2.82
CA VAL A 33 -9.57 8.07 -4.21
C VAL A 33 -9.89 9.55 -4.33
N THR A 34 -8.88 10.38 -4.54
CA THR A 34 -9.02 11.85 -4.59
C THR A 34 -8.95 12.41 -6.00
N ALA A 35 -8.47 11.62 -6.97
CA ALA A 35 -8.51 11.94 -8.40
C ALA A 35 -8.47 10.67 -9.26
N GLY A 36 -9.07 10.73 -10.45
CA GLY A 36 -9.17 9.59 -11.34
C GLY A 36 -10.30 8.63 -10.96
N GLN A 37 -10.30 7.44 -11.57
CA GLN A 37 -11.29 6.39 -11.35
C GLN A 37 -10.58 5.12 -10.92
N VAL A 38 -10.85 4.71 -9.68
CA VAL A 38 -10.27 3.53 -9.04
C VAL A 38 -11.33 2.86 -8.18
N GLU A 39 -11.43 1.55 -8.30
CA GLU A 39 -12.13 0.69 -7.36
C GLU A 39 -11.12 -0.08 -6.51
N ILE A 40 -11.35 -0.12 -5.19
CA ILE A 40 -10.49 -0.81 -4.23
C ILE A 40 -11.31 -1.93 -3.59
N SER A 41 -10.82 -3.15 -3.68
CA SER A 41 -11.48 -4.33 -3.10
C SER A 41 -10.46 -5.28 -2.48
N THR A 42 -10.89 -6.08 -1.51
CA THR A 42 -10.02 -7.06 -0.83
C THR A 42 -10.61 -8.45 -1.01
N VAL A 43 -9.78 -9.39 -1.47
CA VAL A 43 -10.14 -10.81 -1.63
C VAL A 43 -9.07 -11.67 -0.96
N GLY A 44 -9.43 -12.29 0.17
CA GLY A 44 -8.46 -13.04 0.98
C GLY A 44 -7.34 -12.14 1.48
N SER A 45 -6.09 -12.50 1.20
CA SER A 45 -4.89 -11.72 1.54
C SER A 45 -4.44 -10.76 0.43
N ALA A 46 -5.24 -10.57 -0.61
CA ALA A 46 -4.94 -9.68 -1.72
C ALA A 46 -5.81 -8.43 -1.70
N LEU A 47 -5.17 -7.26 -1.81
CA LEU A 47 -5.83 -5.99 -2.11
C LEU A 47 -5.76 -5.76 -3.62
N HIS A 48 -6.92 -5.56 -4.25
CA HIS A 48 -7.06 -5.29 -5.66
C HIS A 48 -7.44 -3.83 -5.88
N ILE A 49 -6.65 -3.16 -6.73
CA ILE A 49 -6.82 -1.76 -7.08
C ILE A 49 -7.07 -1.71 -8.58
N GLN A 50 -8.34 -1.63 -8.95
CA GLN A 50 -8.78 -1.58 -10.34
C GLN A 50 -8.89 -0.11 -10.77
N GLN A 51 -7.90 0.36 -11.53
CA GLN A 51 -7.88 1.71 -12.09
C GLN A 51 -8.43 1.68 -13.53
N THR A 52 -9.36 2.59 -13.84
CA THR A 52 -9.92 2.72 -15.20
C THR A 52 -9.53 4.03 -15.90
N SER A 53 -9.06 5.03 -15.15
CA SER A 53 -8.48 6.26 -15.72
C SER A 53 -6.99 6.12 -15.99
N ASP A 54 -6.42 6.92 -16.91
CA ASP A 54 -4.98 6.87 -17.19
C ASP A 54 -4.10 7.31 -16.01
N ARG A 55 -4.62 8.22 -15.18
CA ARG A 55 -3.98 8.68 -13.95
C ARG A 55 -4.96 8.65 -12.79
N ALA A 56 -4.47 8.32 -11.61
CA ALA A 56 -5.26 8.35 -10.39
C ALA A 56 -4.42 8.72 -9.17
N VAL A 57 -5.05 9.31 -8.17
CA VAL A 57 -4.44 9.62 -6.87
C VAL A 57 -5.26 8.96 -5.77
N ILE A 58 -4.57 8.19 -4.94
CA ILE A 58 -5.13 7.53 -3.77
C ILE A 58 -4.34 8.01 -2.55
N ASN A 59 -5.05 8.63 -1.61
CA ASN A 59 -4.51 8.92 -0.29
C ASN A 59 -4.74 7.72 0.61
N TRP A 60 -3.75 7.35 1.42
CA TRP A 60 -3.79 6.20 2.30
C TRP A 60 -3.50 6.63 3.73
N ARG A 61 -4.29 6.12 4.68
CA ARG A 61 -3.94 6.25 6.09
C ARG A 61 -2.67 5.45 6.41
N ASP A 62 -2.55 4.25 5.89
CA ASP A 62 -1.33 3.44 5.95
C ASP A 62 -1.16 2.66 4.66
N PHE A 63 0.06 2.64 4.13
CA PHE A 63 0.42 1.86 2.96
C PHE A 63 1.54 0.89 3.35
N SER A 64 1.15 -0.24 3.91
CA SER A 64 2.03 -1.33 4.30
C SER A 64 1.48 -2.65 3.77
N ILE A 65 2.35 -3.61 3.47
CA ILE A 65 1.99 -4.93 2.92
C ILE A 65 2.73 -5.98 3.77
N GLN A 66 2.02 -6.81 4.52
CA GLN A 66 2.68 -7.79 5.41
C GLN A 66 3.17 -9.03 4.64
N PRO A 67 4.01 -9.88 5.25
CA PRO A 67 4.42 -11.14 4.65
C PRO A 67 3.20 -12.01 4.28
N GLY A 68 3.20 -12.58 3.07
CA GLY A 68 2.10 -13.42 2.57
C GLY A 68 0.93 -12.65 1.97
N GLU A 69 1.00 -11.32 1.93
CA GLU A 69 -0.02 -10.45 1.32
C GLU A 69 0.44 -9.89 -0.03
N MET A 70 -0.54 -9.43 -0.79
CA MET A 70 -0.33 -8.86 -2.11
C MET A 70 -1.22 -7.66 -2.36
N THR A 71 -0.64 -6.53 -2.74
CA THR A 71 -1.36 -5.41 -3.34
C THR A 71 -1.17 -5.43 -4.85
N GLN A 72 -2.25 -5.56 -5.59
CA GLN A 72 -2.24 -5.68 -7.05
C GLN A 72 -3.00 -4.54 -7.71
N PHE A 73 -2.30 -3.79 -8.57
CA PHE A 73 -2.85 -2.73 -9.39
C PHE A 73 -3.13 -3.26 -10.80
N HIS A 74 -4.38 -3.13 -11.23
CA HIS A 74 -4.82 -3.37 -12.60
C HIS A 74 -5.14 -2.03 -13.23
N GLN A 75 -4.27 -1.57 -14.12
CA GLN A 75 -4.32 -0.27 -14.76
C GLN A 75 -4.62 -0.41 -16.26
N PRO A 76 -5.11 0.63 -16.95
CA PRO A 76 -5.47 0.52 -18.37
C PRO A 76 -4.31 0.12 -19.30
N SER A 77 -3.07 0.54 -18.97
CA SER A 77 -1.89 0.27 -19.78
C SER A 77 -0.59 0.36 -18.96
N ALA A 78 0.53 -0.06 -19.57
CA ALA A 78 1.87 0.10 -19.00
C ALA A 78 2.29 1.57 -18.79
N SER A 79 1.64 2.51 -19.50
CA SER A 79 1.84 3.96 -19.35
C SER A 79 0.91 4.64 -18.36
N SER A 80 -0.15 3.95 -17.91
CA SER A 80 -1.07 4.49 -16.91
C SER A 80 -0.36 4.54 -15.55
N ALA A 81 -0.69 5.54 -14.73
CA ALA A 81 0.03 5.82 -13.50
C ALA A 81 -0.92 5.99 -12.30
N VAL A 82 -0.48 5.53 -11.13
CA VAL A 82 -1.17 5.76 -9.86
C VAL A 82 -0.22 6.40 -8.85
N LEU A 83 -0.69 7.46 -8.20
CA LEU A 83 -0.04 8.07 -7.06
C LEU A 83 -0.67 7.55 -5.77
N ASN A 84 0.11 6.85 -4.97
CA ASN A 84 -0.25 6.45 -3.61
C ASN A 84 0.46 7.38 -2.64
N ARG A 85 -0.30 8.17 -1.88
CA ARG A 85 0.25 9.10 -0.89
C ARG A 85 -0.18 8.67 0.51
N VAL A 86 0.77 8.42 1.40
CA VAL A 86 0.47 8.21 2.82
C VAL A 86 0.26 9.56 3.50
N THR A 87 -0.88 9.71 4.19
CA THR A 87 -1.29 10.96 4.85
C THR A 87 -1.15 10.94 6.37
N SER A 88 -0.86 9.78 6.95
CA SER A 88 -0.52 9.66 8.37
C SER A 88 0.97 9.93 8.62
N THR A 89 1.38 9.82 9.88
CA THR A 89 2.77 9.93 10.32
C THR A 89 3.49 8.57 10.39
N THR A 90 2.90 7.52 9.82
CA THR A 90 3.43 6.16 9.90
C THR A 90 4.29 5.82 8.67
N PRO A 91 5.54 5.33 8.84
CA PRO A 91 6.35 4.83 7.74
C PRO A 91 5.72 3.60 7.08
N SER A 92 5.92 3.47 5.77
CA SER A 92 5.45 2.31 5.01
C SER A 92 6.35 1.11 5.24
N GLN A 93 5.75 -0.06 5.51
CA GLN A 93 6.46 -1.34 5.60
C GLN A 93 5.94 -2.30 4.53
N LEU A 94 6.73 -2.52 3.49
CA LEU A 94 6.44 -3.46 2.42
C LEU A 94 7.28 -4.72 2.66
N MET A 95 6.62 -5.78 3.11
CA MET A 95 7.22 -7.08 3.42
C MET A 95 6.60 -8.22 2.60
N GLY A 96 5.49 -7.95 1.91
CA GLY A 96 4.84 -8.85 0.95
C GLY A 96 5.05 -8.42 -0.51
N GLN A 97 4.02 -8.57 -1.33
CA GLN A 97 4.10 -8.36 -2.77
C GLN A 97 3.35 -7.11 -3.23
N LEU A 98 3.95 -6.35 -4.14
CA LEU A 98 3.26 -5.33 -4.93
C LEU A 98 3.39 -5.70 -6.41
N GLN A 99 2.26 -5.79 -7.10
CA GLN A 99 2.23 -6.09 -8.53
C GLN A 99 1.44 -5.01 -9.26
N ALA A 100 1.97 -4.49 -10.37
CA ALA A 100 1.28 -3.53 -11.21
C ALA A 100 1.64 -3.72 -12.68
N ASN A 101 0.65 -3.70 -13.57
CA ASN A 101 0.91 -3.68 -15.00
C ASN A 101 1.27 -2.28 -15.53
N GLY A 102 1.03 -1.22 -14.75
CA GLY A 102 1.37 0.17 -15.05
C GLY A 102 2.38 0.76 -14.08
N GLN A 103 2.42 2.09 -13.99
CA GLN A 103 3.37 2.83 -13.18
C GLN A 103 2.81 3.09 -11.77
N VAL A 104 3.63 2.87 -10.75
CA VAL A 104 3.28 3.09 -9.35
C VAL A 104 4.22 4.10 -8.71
N TYR A 105 3.63 5.12 -8.11
CA TYR A 105 4.32 6.16 -7.35
C TYR A 105 3.89 6.02 -5.89
N LEU A 106 4.84 5.84 -4.97
CA LEU A 106 4.60 5.76 -3.53
C LEU A 106 5.28 6.94 -2.83
N MET A 107 4.47 7.81 -2.23
CA MET A 107 4.94 8.96 -1.45
C MET A 107 4.65 8.69 0.02
N ASN A 108 5.69 8.62 0.83
CA ASN A 108 5.56 8.59 2.28
C ASN A 108 6.70 9.40 2.93
N PRO A 109 6.45 10.66 3.32
CA PRO A 109 7.45 11.50 3.97
C PRO A 109 8.08 10.91 5.23
N ASN A 110 7.39 9.98 5.89
CA ASN A 110 7.87 9.35 7.13
C ASN A 110 8.91 8.23 6.89
N GLY A 111 9.08 7.78 5.64
CA GLY A 111 9.99 6.70 5.27
C GLY A 111 9.29 5.50 4.67
N ILE A 112 10.08 4.68 3.97
CA ILE A 112 9.61 3.49 3.26
C ILE A 112 10.63 2.37 3.48
N PHE A 113 10.19 1.26 4.05
CA PHE A 113 10.99 0.06 4.25
C PHE A 113 10.48 -1.08 3.38
N PHE A 114 11.34 -1.60 2.51
CA PHE A 114 11.12 -2.84 1.77
C PHE A 114 11.93 -3.95 2.44
N GLY A 115 11.26 -4.90 3.10
CA GLY A 115 11.92 -5.96 3.86
C GLY A 115 12.49 -7.09 2.99
N PRO A 116 13.26 -8.04 3.56
CA PRO A 116 13.96 -9.10 2.80
C PRO A 116 13.08 -10.02 1.94
N GLY A 117 11.80 -10.17 2.29
CA GLY A 117 10.82 -10.95 1.52
C GLY A 117 9.98 -10.12 0.55
N ALA A 118 10.20 -8.80 0.49
CA ALA A 118 9.40 -7.91 -0.33
C ALA A 118 9.70 -8.12 -1.82
N VAL A 119 8.65 -8.20 -2.63
CA VAL A 119 8.76 -8.28 -4.09
C VAL A 119 7.87 -7.23 -4.73
N ILE A 120 8.48 -6.25 -5.38
CA ILE A 120 7.79 -5.14 -6.05
C ILE A 120 8.02 -5.27 -7.55
N ASN A 121 6.94 -5.53 -8.30
CA ASN A 121 6.96 -5.60 -9.77
C ASN A 121 5.97 -4.59 -10.33
N ALA A 122 6.44 -3.66 -11.15
CA ALA A 122 5.62 -2.67 -11.83
C ALA A 122 6.14 -2.41 -13.25
N SER A 123 5.38 -1.73 -14.11
CA SER A 123 5.93 -1.21 -15.38
C SER A 123 7.08 -0.24 -15.09
N SER A 124 6.83 0.74 -14.23
CA SER A 124 7.82 1.63 -13.60
C SER A 124 7.46 1.80 -12.13
N PHE A 125 8.46 2.00 -11.28
CA PHE A 125 8.25 2.20 -9.85
C PHE A 125 9.01 3.41 -9.35
N LEU A 126 8.34 4.29 -8.61
CA LEU A 126 8.97 5.40 -7.91
C LEU A 126 8.52 5.40 -6.45
N ALA A 127 9.48 5.41 -5.53
CA ALA A 127 9.23 5.59 -4.11
C ALA A 127 9.98 6.83 -3.60
N ALA A 128 9.30 7.70 -2.87
CA ALA A 128 9.91 8.91 -2.35
C ALA A 128 9.42 9.27 -0.95
N THR A 129 10.31 9.94 -0.22
CA THR A 129 10.01 10.63 1.06
C THR A 129 9.76 12.14 0.85
N ALA A 130 9.59 12.53 -0.41
CA ALA A 130 9.05 13.82 -0.83
C ALA A 130 7.52 13.71 -1.02
N ASP A 131 6.88 14.86 -1.22
CA ASP A 131 5.50 14.92 -1.70
C ASP A 131 5.46 15.28 -3.20
N LEU A 132 4.32 15.05 -3.84
CA LEU A 132 4.06 15.40 -5.23
C LEU A 132 2.65 15.96 -5.31
N SER A 133 2.46 17.18 -5.83
CA SER A 133 1.11 17.75 -5.99
C SER A 133 0.19 16.84 -6.83
N SER A 134 -1.02 16.58 -6.34
CA SER A 134 -2.02 15.81 -7.10
C SER A 134 -2.34 16.47 -8.45
N ALA A 135 -2.40 17.80 -8.50
CA ALA A 135 -2.70 18.52 -9.74
C ALA A 135 -1.55 18.41 -10.77
N GLU A 136 -0.29 18.48 -10.31
CA GLU A 136 0.88 18.28 -11.17
C GLU A 136 0.91 16.84 -11.68
N PHE A 137 0.72 15.86 -10.79
CA PHE A 137 0.68 14.45 -11.16
C PHE A 137 -0.39 14.15 -12.20
N MET A 138 -1.61 14.65 -12.00
CA MET A 138 -2.73 14.48 -12.94
C MET A 138 -2.48 15.17 -14.28
N ALA A 139 -1.69 16.25 -14.29
CA ALA A 139 -1.23 16.93 -15.50
C ALA A 139 -0.01 16.26 -16.16
N GLY A 140 0.45 15.10 -15.65
CA GLY A 140 1.60 14.39 -16.20
C GLY A 140 2.97 14.96 -15.83
N ARG A 141 3.03 15.84 -14.82
CA ARG A 141 4.24 16.52 -14.37
C ARG A 141 4.71 15.94 -13.04
N LEU A 142 6.03 15.80 -12.89
CA LEU A 142 6.69 15.30 -11.68
C LEU A 142 7.40 16.43 -10.94
N GLY A 143 6.62 17.38 -10.43
CA GLY A 143 7.11 18.47 -9.57
C GLY A 143 7.21 18.02 -8.11
N LEU A 144 8.28 17.30 -7.77
CA LEU A 144 8.48 16.79 -6.41
C LEU A 144 8.80 17.93 -5.42
N LEU A 145 8.13 17.87 -4.26
CA LEU A 145 8.26 18.81 -3.16
C LEU A 145 9.00 18.11 -2.02
N VAL A 146 10.29 18.40 -1.89
CA VAL A 146 11.13 17.82 -0.83
C VAL A 146 10.72 18.40 0.52
N THR A 147 10.49 17.53 1.50
CA THR A 147 10.15 17.92 2.87
C THR A 147 11.39 18.38 3.64
N SER A 148 11.21 19.11 4.74
CA SER A 148 12.33 19.61 5.55
C SER A 148 13.12 18.48 6.21
N GLU A 149 12.43 17.44 6.69
CA GLU A 149 13.00 16.27 7.37
C GLU A 149 12.41 14.97 6.79
N PRO A 150 12.83 14.57 5.58
CA PRO A 150 12.35 13.35 4.97
C PRO A 150 12.87 12.12 5.71
N GLY A 151 12.01 11.11 5.86
CA GLY A 151 12.37 9.79 6.39
C GLY A 151 13.37 9.04 5.50
N VAL A 152 13.74 7.84 5.93
CA VAL A 152 14.70 6.99 5.20
C VAL A 152 13.97 6.06 4.24
N ILE A 153 14.57 5.79 3.08
CA ILE A 153 14.18 4.63 2.26
C ILE A 153 15.20 3.52 2.52
N ARG A 154 14.74 2.35 2.94
CA ARG A 154 15.59 1.16 3.05
C ARG A 154 15.02 0.02 2.21
N ASN A 155 15.84 -0.52 1.32
CA ASN A 155 15.49 -1.69 0.52
C ASN A 155 16.39 -2.88 0.85
N GLU A 156 15.78 -3.93 1.39
CA GLU A 156 16.34 -5.26 1.61
C GLU A 156 15.70 -6.31 0.69
N GLY A 157 14.65 -5.94 -0.06
CA GLY A 157 13.89 -6.84 -0.94
C GLY A 157 14.28 -6.72 -2.41
N ALA A 158 13.37 -7.14 -3.30
CA ALA A 158 13.54 -7.06 -4.75
C ALA A 158 12.54 -6.08 -5.37
N ILE A 159 13.04 -5.10 -6.10
CA ILE A 159 12.23 -4.09 -6.81
C ILE A 159 12.57 -4.11 -8.29
N ARG A 160 11.57 -4.29 -9.13
CA ARG A 160 11.73 -4.39 -10.57
C ARG A 160 10.73 -3.52 -11.34
N GLY A 161 11.27 -2.69 -12.22
CA GLY A 161 10.54 -1.96 -13.26
C GLY A 161 10.65 -2.72 -14.58
N GLU A 162 9.58 -3.40 -15.00
CA GLU A 162 9.63 -4.30 -16.15
C GLU A 162 9.78 -3.58 -17.48
N GLN A 163 9.18 -2.40 -17.63
CA GLN A 163 9.15 -1.63 -18.87
C GLN A 163 9.83 -0.26 -18.76
N GLY A 164 10.03 0.26 -17.55
CA GLY A 164 10.63 1.55 -17.30
C GLY A 164 11.45 1.56 -16.01
N SER A 165 11.65 2.75 -15.47
CA SER A 165 12.63 2.98 -14.41
C SER A 165 12.17 2.55 -13.02
N VAL A 166 13.14 2.26 -12.16
CA VAL A 166 12.99 2.17 -10.70
C VAL A 166 13.72 3.35 -10.08
N GLN A 167 13.00 4.21 -9.36
CA GLN A 167 13.58 5.41 -8.76
C GLN A 167 13.26 5.48 -7.26
N LEU A 168 14.28 5.59 -6.42
CA LEU A 168 14.17 5.84 -4.99
C LEU A 168 14.67 7.24 -4.68
N LEU A 169 13.84 8.07 -4.02
CA LEU A 169 14.15 9.48 -3.76
C LEU A 169 14.03 9.81 -2.28
N SER A 170 15.17 10.09 -1.64
CA SER A 170 15.24 10.51 -0.24
C SER A 170 16.61 11.08 0.09
N LYS A 171 16.69 11.94 1.12
CA LYS A 171 17.99 12.38 1.67
C LYS A 171 18.85 11.23 2.19
N SER A 172 18.24 10.12 2.59
CA SER A 172 18.94 8.92 3.03
C SER A 172 18.30 7.69 2.41
N ILE A 173 19.12 6.93 1.68
CA ILE A 173 18.71 5.68 1.06
C ILE A 173 19.74 4.59 1.38
N GLU A 174 19.24 3.46 1.88
CA GLU A 174 20.02 2.25 2.11
C GLU A 174 19.49 1.14 1.21
N ASN A 175 20.34 0.58 0.34
CA ASN A 175 19.96 -0.53 -0.53
C ASN A 175 20.91 -1.71 -0.34
N THR A 176 20.40 -2.77 0.27
CA THR A 176 21.06 -4.08 0.39
C THR A 176 20.35 -5.17 -0.40
N GLY A 177 19.15 -4.87 -0.92
CA GLY A 177 18.39 -5.71 -1.84
C GLY A 177 18.72 -5.44 -3.32
N THR A 178 17.82 -5.89 -4.22
CA THR A 178 17.98 -5.74 -5.67
C THR A 178 17.06 -4.68 -6.25
N LEU A 179 17.59 -3.92 -7.21
CA LEU A 179 16.85 -2.98 -8.04
C LEU A 179 17.13 -3.32 -9.51
N GLU A 180 16.08 -3.55 -10.29
CA GLU A 180 16.21 -3.94 -11.69
C GLU A 180 15.28 -3.12 -12.59
N ALA A 181 15.80 -2.60 -13.68
CA ALA A 181 15.03 -1.88 -14.69
C ALA A 181 15.56 -2.22 -16.09
N PRO A 182 15.33 -3.44 -16.63
CA PRO A 182 15.95 -3.90 -17.87
C PRO A 182 15.64 -3.04 -19.12
N LYS A 183 14.58 -2.23 -19.06
CA LYS A 183 14.15 -1.32 -20.14
C LYS A 183 14.12 0.15 -19.70
N GLY A 184 14.63 0.45 -18.52
CA GLY A 184 14.68 1.80 -17.96
C GLY A 184 15.98 2.03 -17.20
N GLU A 185 15.91 2.90 -16.21
CA GLU A 185 17.05 3.22 -15.36
C GLU A 185 16.76 2.89 -13.90
N VAL A 186 17.82 2.56 -13.16
CA VAL A 186 17.77 2.51 -11.69
C VAL A 186 18.40 3.80 -11.17
N GLY A 187 17.65 4.55 -10.38
CA GLY A 187 18.10 5.80 -9.78
C GLY A 187 17.89 5.82 -8.28
N LEU A 188 18.92 6.23 -7.54
CA LEU A 188 18.83 6.57 -6.11
C LEU A 188 19.26 8.04 -5.99
N TYR A 189 18.35 8.92 -5.57
CA TYR A 189 18.54 10.37 -5.55
C TYR A 189 18.25 10.99 -4.19
#